data_AF-A0A3D4V388-F1
#
_entry.id   AF-A0A3D4V388-F1
#
_cell.length_a   1.000
_cell.length_b   1.000
_cell.length_c   1.000
_cell.angle_alpha   90.00
_cell.angle_beta   90.00
_cell.angle_gamma   90.00
#
_symmetry.space_group_name_H-M   'P 1'
#
loop_
_entity.id
_entity.type
_entity.pdbx_description
1 polymer ?
#
loop_
_entity_poly.entity_id
_entity_poly.type
_entity_poly.pdbx_seq_one_letter_code
_entity_poly.pdbx_strand_id
1 'polypeptide(L)'
;MTQGLYADLTYEVIGAFYDTYNALGWGFAEQVYANAIPLYLADRGIAFQREVPLQVRLRDQLLGEFRADLIVEDKVIVELKSCERIVAAHEAQLINYLRATTYQLGLLFNFGPKPERRRLIWTPAYKALKDGDASRIDRVWR
;
A
#
# COMPACT_ATOMS: atom_id res chain seq x y z
N MET A 1 7.31 -2.42 -18.12
CA MET A 1 6.05 -1.66 -18.29
C MET A 1 5.18 -1.77 -17.04
N THR A 2 5.68 -1.33 -15.88
CA THR A 2 4.97 -1.40 -14.58
C THR A 2 4.24 -0.10 -14.21
N GLN A 3 4.49 1.00 -14.93
CA GLN A 3 3.89 2.31 -14.63
C GLN A 3 2.35 2.32 -14.69
N GLY A 4 1.73 1.44 -15.49
CA GLY A 4 0.27 1.42 -15.69
C GLY A 4 -0.53 0.46 -14.78
N LEU A 5 0.11 -0.29 -13.87
CA LEU A 5 -0.61 -1.27 -13.04
C LEU A 5 -1.70 -0.58 -12.19
N TYR A 6 -2.97 -0.90 -12.44
CA TYR A 6 -4.12 -0.30 -11.77
C TYR A 6 -4.16 1.24 -11.84
N ALA A 7 -3.71 1.85 -12.95
CA ALA A 7 -3.58 3.30 -13.07
C ALA A 7 -4.85 4.05 -12.65
N ASP A 8 -6.00 3.72 -13.25
CA ASP A 8 -7.27 4.39 -12.99
C ASP A 8 -7.72 4.22 -11.53
N LEU A 9 -7.63 3.00 -10.99
CA LEU A 9 -7.95 2.75 -9.59
C LEU A 9 -7.06 3.57 -8.66
N THR A 10 -5.73 3.57 -8.89
CA THR A 10 -4.81 4.33 -8.04
C THR A 10 -5.01 5.84 -8.17
N TYR A 11 -5.44 6.33 -9.34
CA TYR A 11 -5.80 7.73 -9.53
C TYR A 11 -6.97 8.12 -8.62
N GLU A 12 -8.03 7.32 -8.61
CA GLU A 12 -9.20 7.58 -7.75
C GLU A 12 -8.88 7.46 -6.26
N VAL A 13 -8.08 6.46 -5.85
CA VAL A 13 -7.65 6.30 -4.45
C VAL A 13 -6.77 7.48 -4.00
N ILE A 14 -5.91 8.00 -4.88
CA ILE A 14 -5.14 9.22 -4.63
C ILE A 14 -6.06 10.45 -4.54
N GLY A 15 -7.12 10.50 -5.34
CA GLY A 15 -8.16 11.52 -5.22
C GLY A 15 -8.81 11.52 -3.84
N ALA A 16 -9.22 10.35 -3.35
CA ALA A 16 -9.78 10.20 -2.00
C ALA A 16 -8.80 10.64 -0.89
N PHE A 17 -7.50 10.36 -1.05
CA PHE A 17 -6.46 10.86 -0.16
C PHE A 17 -6.42 12.40 -0.11
N TYR A 18 -6.42 13.07 -1.27
CA TYR A 18 -6.38 14.53 -1.32
C TYR A 18 -7.67 15.17 -0.81
N ASP A 19 -8.84 14.61 -1.10
CA ASP A 19 -10.10 15.12 -0.55
C ASP A 19 -10.13 15.03 0.97
N THR A 20 -9.66 13.89 1.51
CA THR A 20 -9.51 13.70 2.96
C THR A 20 -8.58 14.75 3.56
N TYR A 21 -7.42 14.98 2.93
CA TYR A 21 -6.44 15.97 3.39
C TYR A 21 -7.01 17.40 3.30
N ASN A 22 -7.74 17.73 2.24
CA ASN A 22 -8.35 19.05 2.06
C ASN A 22 -9.47 19.32 3.08
N ALA A 23 -10.20 18.30 3.49
CA ALA A 23 -11.28 18.42 4.46
C ALA A 23 -10.78 18.51 5.91
N LEU A 24 -9.74 17.75 6.27
CA LEU A 24 -9.28 17.64 7.65
C LEU A 24 -7.99 18.41 7.95
N GLY A 25 -7.18 18.71 6.92
CA GLY A 25 -5.82 19.18 7.10
C GLY A 25 -4.92 18.11 7.72
N TRP A 26 -3.85 18.56 8.37
CA TRP A 26 -2.90 17.71 9.10
C TRP A 26 -3.01 17.94 10.62
N GLY A 27 -2.43 17.05 11.42
CA GLY A 27 -2.36 17.18 12.88
C GLY A 27 -3.26 16.24 13.69
N PHE A 28 -4.15 15.49 13.02
CA PHE A 28 -4.89 14.40 13.65
C PHE A 28 -4.06 13.12 13.77
N ALA A 29 -4.46 12.22 14.67
CA ALA A 29 -3.91 10.88 14.76
C ALA A 29 -4.22 10.07 13.48
N GLU A 30 -3.34 9.13 13.12
CA GLU A 30 -3.46 8.26 11.94
C GLU A 30 -4.84 7.59 11.83
N GLN A 31 -5.38 7.11 12.95
CA GLN A 31 -6.71 6.48 13.03
C GLN A 31 -7.84 7.37 12.52
N VAL A 32 -7.74 8.69 12.68
CA VAL A 32 -8.76 9.63 12.19
C VAL A 32 -8.80 9.61 10.67
N TYR A 33 -7.63 9.62 10.01
CA TYR A 33 -7.57 9.50 8.56
C TYR A 33 -8.00 8.12 8.07
N ALA A 34 -7.65 7.05 8.80
CA ALA A 34 -8.12 5.69 8.51
C ALA A 34 -9.64 5.55 8.60
N ASN A 35 -10.31 6.38 9.39
CA ASN A 35 -11.77 6.48 9.44
C ASN A 35 -12.35 7.38 8.35
N ALA A 36 -11.61 8.40 7.90
CA ALA A 36 -12.11 9.42 6.97
C ALA A 36 -11.95 9.03 5.49
N ILE A 37 -10.79 8.51 5.07
CA ILE A 37 -10.55 8.14 3.67
C ILE A 37 -11.57 7.10 3.12
N PRO A 38 -12.08 6.13 3.91
CA PRO A 38 -13.14 5.23 3.46
C PRO A 38 -14.42 5.93 3.00
N LEU A 39 -14.77 7.10 3.57
CA LEU A 39 -15.95 7.86 3.16
C LEU A 39 -15.80 8.34 1.72
N TYR A 40 -14.64 8.90 1.39
CA TYR A 40 -14.32 9.38 0.04
C TYR A 40 -14.13 8.26 -0.99
N LEU A 41 -13.72 7.06 -0.55
CA LEU A 41 -13.70 5.87 -1.41
C LEU A 41 -15.12 5.36 -1.68
N ALA A 42 -15.98 5.34 -0.67
CA ALA A 42 -17.38 4.93 -0.81
C ALA A 42 -18.16 5.86 -1.75
N ASP A 43 -17.96 7.18 -1.65
CA ASP A 43 -18.58 8.17 -2.54
C ASP A 43 -18.19 7.99 -4.02
N ARG A 44 -17.04 7.36 -4.27
CA ARG A 44 -16.54 6.99 -5.61
C ARG A 44 -16.99 5.61 -6.06
N GLY A 45 -17.75 4.88 -5.24
CA GLY A 45 -18.16 3.50 -5.52
C GLY A 45 -17.02 2.49 -5.50
N ILE A 46 -15.92 2.78 -4.80
CA ILE A 46 -14.74 1.91 -4.74
C ILE A 46 -14.86 0.99 -3.54
N ALA A 47 -14.78 -0.32 -3.77
CA ALA A 47 -14.81 -1.29 -2.70
C ALA A 47 -13.50 -1.29 -1.91
N PHE A 48 -13.61 -1.37 -0.58
CA PHE A 48 -12.47 -1.46 0.32
C PHE A 48 -12.78 -2.35 1.53
N GLN A 49 -11.72 -2.85 2.14
CA GLN A 49 -11.72 -3.48 3.45
C GLN A 49 -10.77 -2.72 4.35
N ARG A 50 -11.07 -2.68 5.66
CA ARG A 50 -10.30 -1.95 6.65
C ARG A 50 -9.60 -2.91 7.60
N GLU A 51 -8.43 -2.52 8.11
CA GLU A 51 -7.72 -3.23 9.18
C GLU A 51 -7.49 -4.72 8.84
N VAL A 52 -7.12 -5.00 7.60
CA VAL A 52 -7.10 -6.37 7.05
C VAL A 52 -5.86 -7.11 7.51
N PRO A 53 -5.99 -8.25 8.23
CA PRO A 53 -4.86 -9.07 8.58
C PRO A 53 -4.34 -9.79 7.33
N LEU A 54 -3.09 -9.49 6.97
CA LEU A 54 -2.32 -10.13 5.91
C LEU A 54 -1.32 -11.08 6.54
N GLN A 55 -1.37 -12.35 6.11
CA GLN A 55 -0.42 -13.35 6.56
C GLN A 55 0.95 -13.09 5.96
N VAL A 56 1.96 -12.98 6.81
CA VAL A 56 3.36 -12.90 6.40
C VAL A 56 3.91 -14.31 6.38
N ARG A 57 4.20 -14.80 5.18
CA ARG A 57 4.77 -16.14 4.98
C ARG A 57 6.19 -16.05 4.46
N LEU A 58 7.03 -16.98 4.89
CA LEU A 58 8.34 -17.24 4.29
C LEU A 58 8.41 -18.73 3.96
N ARG A 59 8.43 -19.05 2.66
CA ARG A 59 8.13 -20.41 2.17
C ARG A 59 6.75 -20.84 2.69
N ASP A 60 6.63 -22.04 3.26
CA ASP A 60 5.38 -22.56 3.82
C ASP A 60 5.15 -22.20 5.29
N GLN A 61 6.05 -21.43 5.92
CA GLN A 61 5.90 -21.06 7.33
C GLN A 61 5.23 -19.70 7.51
N LEU A 62 4.17 -19.68 8.31
CA LEU A 62 3.56 -18.45 8.81
C LEU A 62 4.47 -17.81 9.85
N LEU A 63 4.97 -16.61 9.55
CA LEU A 63 5.85 -15.86 10.46
C LEU A 63 5.09 -14.89 11.35
N GLY A 64 3.87 -14.52 10.94
CA GLY A 64 3.02 -13.61 11.69
C GLY A 64 2.00 -12.93 10.79
N GLU A 65 1.43 -11.86 11.33
CA GLU A 65 0.42 -11.06 10.65
C GLU A 65 0.87 -9.61 10.56
N PHE A 66 0.54 -9.01 9.42
CA PHE A 66 0.59 -7.58 9.22
C PHE A 66 -0.82 -7.07 9.01
N ARG A 67 -1.21 -6.03 9.72
CA ARG A 67 -2.53 -5.42 9.56
C ARG A 67 -2.41 -4.24 8.62
N ALA A 68 -2.94 -4.39 7.40
CA ALA A 68 -2.99 -3.29 6.45
C ALA A 68 -4.13 -2.34 6.81
N ASP A 69 -3.90 -1.02 6.70
CA ASP A 69 -4.93 -0.04 7.01
C ASP A 69 -6.14 -0.24 6.10
N LEU A 70 -5.90 -0.36 4.79
CA LEU A 70 -6.91 -0.71 3.80
C LEU A 70 -6.41 -1.68 2.73
N ILE A 71 -7.33 -2.52 2.27
CA ILE A 71 -7.24 -3.22 1.00
C ILE A 71 -8.31 -2.66 0.09
N VAL A 72 -7.92 -2.11 -1.07
CA VAL A 72 -8.84 -1.53 -2.04
C VAL A 72 -9.00 -2.46 -3.24
N GLU A 73 -10.25 -2.77 -3.60
CA GLU A 73 -10.64 -3.61 -4.74
C GLU A 73 -9.92 -4.98 -4.80
N ASP A 74 -9.52 -5.51 -3.63
CA ASP A 74 -8.69 -6.72 -3.50
C ASP A 74 -7.40 -6.68 -4.36
N LYS A 75 -6.88 -5.47 -4.61
CA LYS A 75 -5.77 -5.24 -5.55
C LYS A 75 -4.65 -4.38 -4.99
N VAL A 76 -4.99 -3.41 -4.13
CA VAL A 76 -4.05 -2.37 -3.67
C VAL A 76 -4.03 -2.34 -2.15
N ILE A 77 -2.82 -2.49 -1.58
CA ILE A 77 -2.58 -2.20 -0.16
C ILE A 77 -2.47 -0.68 -0.01
N VAL A 78 -3.20 -0.09 0.94
CA VAL A 78 -3.05 1.33 1.30
C VAL A 78 -2.60 1.41 2.74
N GLU A 79 -1.51 2.14 2.97
CA GLU A 79 -0.92 2.43 4.27
C GLU A 79 -0.95 3.94 4.51
N LEU A 80 -1.36 4.34 5.70
CA LEU A 80 -1.50 5.71 6.12
C LEU A 80 -0.41 6.06 7.12
N LYS A 81 0.00 7.33 7.10
CA LYS A 81 0.90 7.92 8.09
C LYS A 81 0.36 9.29 8.49
N SER A 82 0.59 9.68 9.73
CA SER A 82 0.44 11.06 10.20
C SER A 82 1.74 11.49 10.87
N CYS A 83 2.75 11.80 10.06
CA CYS A 83 4.08 12.17 10.54
C CYS A 83 4.67 13.31 9.70
N GLU A 84 5.80 13.87 10.12
CA GLU A 84 6.42 15.01 9.44
C GLU A 84 6.72 14.72 7.96
N ARG A 85 7.17 13.50 7.66
CA ARG A 85 7.51 13.04 6.31
C ARG A 85 7.59 11.52 6.21
N ILE A 86 7.38 11.01 5.01
CA ILE A 86 7.68 9.63 4.64
C ILE A 86 9.20 9.43 4.69
N VAL A 87 9.63 8.42 5.46
CA VAL A 87 11.01 7.96 5.53
C VAL A 87 11.18 6.61 4.85
N ALA A 88 12.42 6.25 4.50
CA ALA A 88 12.74 5.01 3.79
C ALA A 88 12.25 3.75 4.52
N ALA A 89 12.17 3.78 5.85
CA ALA A 89 11.65 2.67 6.65
C ALA A 89 10.17 2.36 6.33
N HIS A 90 9.34 3.38 6.09
CA HIS A 90 7.93 3.19 5.73
C HIS A 90 7.80 2.52 4.36
N GLU A 91 8.60 2.96 3.38
CA GLU A 91 8.60 2.36 2.03
C GLU A 91 9.11 0.92 2.07
N ALA A 92 10.18 0.66 2.83
CA ALA A 92 10.75 -0.68 2.99
C ALA A 92 9.76 -1.65 3.64
N GLN A 93 9.02 -1.18 4.65
CA GLN A 93 7.96 -1.95 5.29
C GLN A 93 6.88 -2.37 4.28
N LEU A 94 6.31 -1.42 3.55
CA LEU A 94 5.28 -1.71 2.55
C LEU A 94 5.79 -2.65 1.44
N ILE A 95 7.02 -2.45 0.94
CA ILE A 95 7.62 -3.36 -0.04
C ILE A 95 7.76 -4.79 0.50
N ASN A 96 8.13 -4.97 1.77
CA ASN A 96 8.23 -6.30 2.35
C ASN A 96 6.87 -7.00 2.45
N TYR A 97 5.78 -6.27 2.67
CA TYR A 97 4.44 -6.85 2.64
C TYR A 97 3.97 -7.20 1.24
N LEU A 98 4.27 -6.38 0.23
CA LEU A 98 4.03 -6.75 -1.17
C LEU A 98 4.81 -8.02 -1.56
N ARG A 99 6.01 -8.23 -0.99
CA ARG A 99 6.81 -9.46 -1.20
C ARG A 99 6.22 -10.69 -0.50
N ALA A 100 5.60 -10.50 0.66
CA ALA A 100 5.09 -11.59 1.51
C ALA A 100 3.64 -11.98 1.18
N THR A 101 2.97 -11.23 0.30
CA THR A 101 1.56 -11.39 -0.06
C THR A 101 1.39 -11.52 -1.57
N THR A 102 0.15 -11.69 -2.03
CA THR A 102 -0.21 -11.75 -3.45
C THR A 102 -0.34 -10.36 -4.09
N TYR A 103 -0.37 -9.29 -3.29
CA TYR A 103 -0.56 -7.93 -3.78
C TYR A 103 0.71 -7.39 -4.44
N GLN A 104 0.53 -6.72 -5.58
CA GLN A 104 1.64 -6.19 -6.37
C GLN A 104 1.83 -4.68 -6.23
N LEU A 105 0.83 -3.97 -5.70
CA LEU A 105 0.83 -2.52 -5.60
C LEU A 105 0.45 -2.07 -4.19
N GLY A 106 1.28 -1.18 -3.65
CA GLY A 106 1.05 -0.48 -2.41
C GLY A 106 1.02 1.04 -2.61
N LEU A 107 0.10 1.72 -1.93
CA LEU A 107 0.07 3.16 -1.79
C LEU A 107 0.40 3.51 -0.34
N LEU A 108 1.38 4.39 -0.15
CA LEU A 108 1.71 4.95 1.15
C LEU A 108 1.35 6.43 1.14
N PHE A 109 0.47 6.83 2.04
CA PHE A 109 -0.03 8.20 2.17
C PHE A 109 0.40 8.79 3.50
N ASN A 110 0.89 10.02 3.48
CA ASN A 110 1.21 10.74 4.70
C ASN A 110 0.39 12.02 4.79
N PHE A 111 -0.40 12.12 5.85
CA PHE A 111 -1.17 13.30 6.26
C PHE A 111 -0.32 14.20 7.19
N GLY A 112 0.92 14.45 6.80
CA GLY A 112 1.85 15.35 7.49
C GLY A 112 1.63 16.82 7.14
N PRO A 113 2.47 17.74 7.64
CA PRO A 113 2.40 19.18 7.29
C PRO A 113 2.37 19.47 5.79
N LYS A 114 2.92 18.55 4.99
CA LYS A 114 2.73 18.48 3.55
C LYS A 114 2.15 17.10 3.21
N PRO A 115 1.12 17.01 2.35
CA PRO A 115 0.60 15.73 1.90
C PRO A 115 1.66 15.06 1.03
N GLU A 116 2.05 13.84 1.40
CA GLU A 116 2.99 13.04 0.61
C GLU A 116 2.37 11.71 0.22
N ARG A 117 2.75 11.23 -0.97
CA ARG A 117 2.37 9.90 -1.44
C ARG A 117 3.56 9.15 -2.00
N ARG A 118 3.54 7.83 -1.87
CA ARG A 118 4.40 6.90 -2.62
C ARG A 118 3.53 5.82 -3.24
N ARG A 119 3.86 5.48 -4.48
CA ARG A 119 3.28 4.33 -5.19
C ARG A 119 4.39 3.32 -5.38
N LEU A 120 4.31 2.22 -4.66
CA LEU A 120 5.31 1.16 -4.64
C LEU A 120 4.75 -0.04 -5.38
N ILE A 121 5.51 -0.56 -6.33
CA ILE A 121 5.14 -1.73 -7.11
C ILE A 121 6.19 -2.80 -6.88
N TRP A 122 5.73 -3.98 -6.51
CA TRP A 122 6.55 -5.18 -6.49
C TRP A 122 5.91 -6.24 -7.37
N THR A 123 6.68 -6.73 -8.34
CA THR A 123 6.28 -7.88 -9.15
C THR A 123 7.40 -8.91 -9.15
N PRO A 124 7.11 -10.20 -9.35
CA PRO A 124 8.15 -11.20 -9.55
C PRO A 124 9.13 -10.84 -10.69
N ALA A 125 8.65 -10.12 -11.73
CA ALA A 125 9.49 -9.61 -12.81
C ALA A 125 10.49 -8.51 -12.37
N TYR A 126 10.18 -7.74 -11.31
CA TYR A 126 11.11 -6.79 -10.71
C TYR A 126 12.39 -7.48 -10.18
N LYS A 127 12.28 -8.74 -9.75
CA LYS A 127 13.41 -9.58 -9.33
C LYS A 127 14.35 -9.92 -10.50
N ALA A 128 13.80 -10.31 -11.65
CA ALA A 128 14.59 -10.67 -12.83
C ALA A 128 15.42 -9.47 -13.35
N LEU A 129 14.90 -8.25 -13.22
CA LEU A 129 15.57 -7.02 -13.64
C LEU A 129 16.62 -6.53 -12.63
N LYS A 130 16.42 -6.72 -11.31
CA LYS A 130 17.34 -6.23 -10.28
C LYS A 130 18.49 -7.20 -9.98
N ASP A 131 18.25 -8.50 -10.09
CA ASP A 131 19.23 -9.53 -9.70
C ASP A 131 20.04 -10.09 -10.88
N GLY A 132 19.73 -9.71 -12.12
CA GLY A 132 20.38 -10.24 -13.33
C GLY A 132 20.21 -11.76 -13.54
N ASP A 133 19.38 -12.42 -12.73
CA ASP A 133 19.26 -13.87 -12.66
C ASP A 133 17.81 -14.31 -12.40
N ALA A 134 17.16 -14.72 -13.48
CA ALA A 134 15.79 -15.24 -13.49
C ALA A 134 15.64 -16.62 -12.82
N SER A 135 16.73 -17.33 -12.49
CA SER A 135 16.69 -18.69 -11.92
C SER A 135 16.27 -18.74 -10.44
N ARG A 136 16.17 -17.58 -9.77
CA ARG A 136 15.79 -17.47 -8.35
C ARG A 136 14.28 -17.34 -8.14
N ILE A 137 13.49 -17.25 -9.21
CA ILE A 137 12.02 -17.12 -9.15
C ILE A 137 11.41 -18.31 -8.36
N ASP A 138 11.95 -19.51 -8.55
CA ASP A 138 11.41 -20.76 -7.99
C ASP A 138 11.88 -21.14 -6.57
N ARG A 139 12.82 -20.41 -5.97
CA ARG A 139 13.42 -20.80 -4.66
C ARG A 139 12.84 -20.08 -3.43
N VAL A 140 11.98 -19.08 -3.63
CA VAL A 140 11.32 -18.36 -2.52
C VAL A 140 9.91 -18.91 -2.25
N TRP A 141 9.35 -19.65 -3.20
CA TRP A 141 7.99 -20.19 -3.19
C TRP A 141 7.94 -21.73 -3.27
N ARG A 142 9.00 -22.40 -2.83
CA ARG A 142 9.03 -23.82 -2.49
C ARG A 142 9.48 -23.97 -1.04
#